data_AF-A0A2K5CJ83-F1
#
_entry.id   AF-A0A2K5CJ83-F1
#
_cell.length_a   1.000
_cell.length_b   1.000
_cell.length_c   1.000
_cell.angle_alpha   90.00
_cell.angle_beta   90.00
_cell.angle_gamma   90.00
#
_symmetry.space_group_name_H-M   'P 1'
#
loop_
_entity.id
_entity.type
_entity.pdbx_description
1 polymer ?
#
loop_
_entity_poly.entity_id
_entity_poly.type
_entity_poly.pdbx_seq_one_letter_code
_entity_poly.pdbx_strand_id
1 'polypeptide(L)'
;MATLCLTVNSGDPPLGALLAVEHVKDDVSISVEEGKENILRVSENVIFTDVNSILRYLARVATTAGLYGCNLMEHTEIDHWLEFSATKLSSCNSFTSAINELNHCLSLRTYLVGNSLSLADLCVWATLKGNAAWQEQLKQNKAPVHIKRWFGFLEAQQAFQSVGTQWDVSTTKARVLLTHWACKSCSSEPALPG
;
A
#
# COMPACT_ATOMS: atom_id res chain seq x y z
N MET A 1 -10.86 14.92 20.43
CA MET A 1 -10.49 15.07 19.01
C MET A 1 -11.34 14.09 18.22
N ALA A 2 -11.87 14.47 17.06
CA ALA A 2 -12.59 13.53 16.22
C ALA A 2 -11.60 12.49 15.68
N THR A 3 -11.89 11.21 15.90
CA THR A 3 -11.09 10.09 15.37
C THR A 3 -11.46 9.91 13.90
N LEU A 4 -10.44 9.89 13.02
CA LEU A 4 -10.64 9.54 11.62
C LEU A 4 -10.94 8.03 11.54
N CYS A 5 -11.83 7.62 10.65
CA CYS A 5 -12.09 6.20 10.41
C CYS A 5 -11.80 5.85 8.94
N LEU A 6 -10.87 4.93 8.71
CA LEU A 6 -10.57 4.37 7.41
C LEU A 6 -11.18 2.97 7.31
N THR A 7 -12.25 2.83 6.54
CA THR A 7 -12.75 1.53 6.10
C THR A 7 -11.95 1.09 4.88
N VAL A 8 -11.46 -0.16 4.87
CA VAL A 8 -10.70 -0.72 3.75
C VAL A 8 -11.37 -1.95 3.15
N ASN A 9 -11.24 -2.13 1.84
CA ASN A 9 -11.67 -3.34 1.17
C ASN A 9 -10.75 -4.52 1.56
N SER A 10 -11.20 -5.42 2.42
CA SER A 10 -10.39 -6.57 2.84
C SER A 10 -10.08 -7.56 1.71
N GLY A 11 -10.85 -7.55 0.62
CA GLY A 11 -10.62 -8.40 -0.55
C GLY A 11 -9.51 -7.88 -1.47
N ASP A 12 -9.27 -6.58 -1.47
CA ASP A 12 -8.20 -5.91 -2.21
C ASP A 12 -7.66 -4.73 -1.37
N PRO A 13 -6.83 -5.02 -0.35
CA PRO A 13 -6.42 -4.01 0.62
C PRO A 13 -5.61 -2.87 -0.04
N PRO A 14 -5.94 -1.59 0.23
CA PRO A 14 -5.24 -0.44 -0.34
C PRO A 14 -3.90 -0.23 0.38
N LEU A 15 -2.88 -1.01 0.03
CA LEU A 15 -1.59 -1.05 0.73
C LEU A 15 -0.96 0.35 0.90
N GLY A 16 -1.06 1.21 -0.12
CA GLY A 16 -0.53 2.58 -0.03
C GLY A 16 -1.21 3.39 1.08
N ALA A 17 -2.53 3.29 1.22
CA ALA A 17 -3.28 3.99 2.26
C ALA A 17 -2.99 3.42 3.65
N LEU A 18 -2.89 2.08 3.77
CA LEU A 18 -2.52 1.42 5.01
C LEU A 18 -1.10 1.79 5.46
N LEU A 19 -0.15 1.87 4.53
CA LEU A 19 1.20 2.38 4.80
C LEU A 19 1.16 3.84 5.25
N ALA A 20 0.35 4.69 4.61
CA ALA A 20 0.22 6.08 5.04
C ALA A 20 -0.30 6.15 6.48
N VAL A 21 -1.35 5.41 6.83
CA VAL A 21 -1.87 5.31 8.21
C VAL A 21 -0.79 4.88 9.19
N GLU A 22 -0.03 3.83 8.87
CA GLU A 22 1.04 3.32 9.74
C GLU A 22 2.12 4.38 10.04
N HIS A 23 2.38 5.30 9.11
CA HIS A 23 3.36 6.38 9.27
C HIS A 23 2.80 7.63 9.95
N VAL A 24 1.47 7.79 10.06
CA VAL A 24 0.84 8.98 10.65
C VAL A 24 0.05 8.69 11.93
N LYS A 25 -0.05 7.43 12.35
CA LYS A 25 -0.85 7.00 13.51
C LYS A 25 -0.45 7.64 14.85
N ASP A 26 0.80 8.07 14.96
CA ASP A 26 1.30 8.74 16.18
C ASP A 26 0.97 10.24 16.18
N ASP A 27 0.72 10.82 15.01
CA ASP A 27 0.35 12.24 14.84
C ASP A 27 -1.17 12.44 14.86
N VAL A 28 -1.93 11.47 14.36
CA VAL A 28 -3.38 11.56 14.16
C VAL A 28 -4.08 10.28 14.58
N SER A 29 -5.11 10.41 15.42
CA SER A 29 -5.97 9.30 15.84
C SER A 29 -6.80 8.78 14.66
N ILE A 30 -6.43 7.60 14.15
CA ILE A 30 -7.09 6.93 13.03
C ILE A 30 -7.46 5.50 13.45
N SER A 31 -8.72 5.11 13.29
CA SER A 31 -9.16 3.72 13.34
C SER A 31 -9.20 3.12 11.94
N VAL A 32 -8.80 1.85 11.79
CA VAL A 32 -8.91 1.10 10.54
C VAL A 32 -9.94 -0.01 10.72
N GLU A 33 -10.92 -0.04 9.84
CA GLU A 33 -12.02 -1.01 9.85
C GLU A 33 -12.04 -1.83 8.57
N GLU A 34 -12.38 -3.11 8.69
CA GLU A 34 -12.57 -3.98 7.53
C GLU A 34 -13.94 -3.73 6.87
N GLY A 35 -13.97 -3.70 5.55
CA GLY A 35 -15.17 -3.46 4.75
C GLY A 35 -15.06 -3.98 3.32
N LYS A 36 -15.95 -3.49 2.45
CA LYS A 36 -16.03 -3.88 1.03
C LYS A 36 -15.43 -2.85 0.08
N GLU A 37 -15.21 -1.64 0.56
CA GLU A 37 -14.76 -0.48 -0.22
C GLU A 37 -13.78 0.34 0.61
N ASN A 38 -13.01 1.18 -0.06
CA ASN A 38 -12.05 2.08 0.58
C ASN A 38 -12.72 3.42 0.86
N ILE A 39 -12.91 3.77 2.13
CA ILE A 39 -13.59 4.99 2.56
C ILE A 39 -12.86 5.59 3.75
N LEU A 40 -12.34 6.80 3.61
CA LEU A 40 -11.89 7.62 4.74
C LEU A 40 -13.02 8.56 5.16
N ARG A 41 -13.53 8.37 6.36
CA ARG A 41 -14.49 9.28 7.00
C ARG A 41 -13.75 10.29 7.86
N VAL A 42 -13.83 11.56 7.46
CA VAL A 42 -13.20 12.69 8.14
C VAL A 42 -14.14 13.34 9.15
N SER A 43 -15.43 13.43 8.79
CA SER A 43 -16.50 13.93 9.66
C SER A 43 -17.82 13.27 9.24
N GLU A 44 -18.94 13.65 9.87
CA GLU A 44 -20.27 13.15 9.52
C GLU A 44 -20.59 13.35 8.03
N ASN A 45 -20.15 14.47 7.44
CA ASN A 45 -20.52 14.89 6.08
C ASN A 45 -19.37 14.85 5.07
N VAL A 46 -18.14 14.51 5.49
CA VAL A 46 -16.95 14.53 4.62
C VAL A 46 -16.33 13.15 4.57
N ILE A 47 -16.33 12.57 3.37
CA ILE A 47 -15.72 11.28 3.06
C ILE A 47 -14.82 11.39 1.83
N PHE A 48 -13.77 10.57 1.79
CA PHE A 48 -12.95 10.34 0.60
C PHE A 48 -12.98 8.86 0.23
N THR A 49 -13.28 8.57 -1.03
CA THR A 49 -13.35 7.19 -1.56
C THR A 49 -12.23 6.88 -2.55
N ASP A 50 -11.65 7.90 -3.17
CA ASP A 50 -10.47 7.78 -4.02
C ASP A 50 -9.19 7.62 -3.18
N VAL A 51 -8.35 6.63 -3.53
CA VAL A 51 -7.14 6.30 -2.77
C VAL A 51 -6.15 7.47 -2.73
N ASN A 52 -5.97 8.19 -3.84
CA ASN A 52 -5.05 9.33 -3.87
C ASN A 52 -5.56 10.49 -3.01
N SER A 53 -6.88 10.70 -2.95
CA SER A 53 -7.51 11.68 -2.07
C SER A 53 -7.34 11.32 -0.60
N ILE A 54 -7.48 10.03 -0.24
CA ILE A 54 -7.20 9.50 1.10
C ILE A 54 -5.73 9.77 1.47
N LEU A 55 -4.79 9.41 0.60
CA LEU A 55 -3.35 9.63 0.80
C LEU A 55 -3.02 11.11 1.03
N ARG A 56 -3.51 11.98 0.14
CA ARG A 56 -3.31 13.44 0.25
C ARG A 56 -3.86 13.99 1.55
N TYR A 57 -5.06 13.56 1.95
CA TYR A 57 -5.66 14.04 3.19
C TYR A 57 -4.83 13.63 4.41
N LEU A 58 -4.45 12.36 4.51
CA LEU A 58 -3.64 11.83 5.62
C LEU A 58 -2.31 12.59 5.76
N ALA A 59 -1.59 12.81 4.66
CA ALA A 59 -0.33 13.54 4.69
C ALA A 59 -0.49 15.03 5.04
N ARG A 60 -1.63 15.65 4.68
CA ARG A 60 -1.90 17.07 4.98
C ARG A 60 -2.33 17.29 6.42
N VAL A 61 -3.04 16.33 7.04
CA VAL A 61 -3.41 16.44 8.45
C VAL A 61 -2.24 16.10 9.38
N ALA A 62 -1.38 15.15 9.00
CA ALA A 62 -0.20 14.74 9.76
C ALA A 62 1.07 15.44 9.25
N THR A 63 1.14 16.75 9.41
CA THR A 63 2.25 17.57 8.88
C THR A 63 3.64 17.20 9.42
N THR A 64 3.71 16.69 10.65
CA THR A 64 4.94 16.23 11.32
C THR A 64 5.56 15.00 10.67
N ALA A 65 4.76 14.13 10.04
CA ALA A 65 5.25 12.98 9.29
C ALA A 65 5.99 13.34 8.00
N GLY A 66 5.82 14.58 7.48
CA GLY A 66 6.55 15.07 6.30
C GLY A 66 6.24 14.34 4.98
N LEU A 67 5.18 13.54 4.92
CA LEU A 67 4.87 12.68 3.76
C LEU A 67 4.51 13.46 2.49
N TYR A 68 4.16 14.74 2.60
CA TYR A 68 3.83 15.59 1.45
C TYR A 68 4.97 16.50 1.01
N GLY A 69 6.22 16.31 1.46
CA GLY A 69 7.36 17.14 1.07
C GLY A 69 7.40 18.51 1.74
N CYS A 70 8.53 19.21 1.61
CA CYS A 70 8.84 20.43 2.36
C CYS A 70 8.69 21.74 1.56
N ASN A 71 8.52 21.66 0.24
CA ASN A 71 8.42 22.82 -0.64
C ASN A 71 7.51 22.56 -1.85
N LEU A 72 7.14 23.61 -2.57
CA LEU A 72 6.18 23.53 -3.68
C LEU A 72 6.65 22.60 -4.82
N MET A 73 7.96 22.54 -5.07
CA MET A 73 8.51 21.64 -6.09
C MET A 73 8.31 20.18 -5.68
N GLU A 74 8.65 19.83 -4.43
CA GLU A 74 8.43 18.48 -3.91
C GLU A 74 6.95 18.11 -3.86
N HIS A 75 6.06 19.05 -3.50
CA HIS A 75 4.61 18.84 -3.54
C HIS A 75 4.15 18.43 -4.95
N THR A 76 4.70 19.10 -5.96
CA THR A 76 4.39 18.85 -7.37
C THR A 76 4.97 17.50 -7.84
N GLU A 77 6.21 17.17 -7.46
CA GLU A 77 6.80 15.86 -7.75
C GLU A 77 5.97 14.73 -7.11
N ILE A 78 5.49 14.92 -5.88
CA ILE A 78 4.64 13.93 -5.20
C ILE A 78 3.31 13.75 -5.93
N ASP A 79 2.67 14.84 -6.34
CA ASP A 79 1.43 14.79 -7.11
C ASP A 79 1.64 14.09 -8.48
N HIS A 80 2.77 14.32 -9.13
CA HIS A 80 3.17 13.60 -10.34
C HIS A 80 3.27 12.09 -10.09
N TRP A 81 3.93 11.65 -9.01
CA TRP A 81 4.08 10.22 -8.72
C TRP A 81 2.77 9.54 -8.33
N LEU A 82 1.84 10.24 -7.65
CA LEU A 82 0.48 9.76 -7.37
C LEU A 82 -0.30 9.49 -8.65
N GLU A 83 -0.18 10.37 -9.64
CA GLU A 83 -0.79 10.19 -10.97
C GLU A 83 -0.10 9.08 -11.76
N PHE A 84 1.23 9.05 -11.76
CA PHE A 84 2.04 8.03 -12.42
C PHE A 84 1.68 6.62 -11.94
N SER A 85 1.53 6.42 -10.63
CA SER A 85 1.15 5.13 -10.05
C SER A 85 -0.28 4.74 -10.41
N ALA A 86 -1.21 5.70 -10.40
CA ALA A 86 -2.62 5.45 -10.70
C ALA A 86 -2.90 5.17 -12.18
N THR A 87 -2.05 5.66 -13.09
CA THR A 87 -2.28 5.62 -14.54
C THR A 87 -1.28 4.73 -15.28
N LYS A 88 -0.03 5.17 -15.39
CA LYS A 88 0.98 4.56 -16.24
C LYS A 88 1.47 3.23 -15.66
N LEU A 89 1.67 3.18 -14.36
CA LEU A 89 2.21 2.00 -13.68
C LEU A 89 1.17 0.90 -13.47
N SER A 90 -0.11 1.28 -13.32
CA SER A 90 -1.24 0.36 -13.20
C SER A 90 -1.65 -0.26 -14.55
N SER A 91 -1.27 0.38 -15.67
CA SER A 91 -1.64 -0.06 -17.01
C SER A 91 -0.66 -1.08 -17.62
N CYS A 92 -1.18 -2.24 -18.02
CA CYS A 92 -0.39 -3.28 -18.70
C CYS A 92 0.28 -2.79 -20.00
N ASN A 93 -0.37 -1.88 -20.74
CA ASN A 93 0.12 -1.42 -22.04
C ASN A 93 1.33 -0.49 -21.95
N SER A 94 1.49 0.19 -20.81
CA SER A 94 2.56 1.17 -20.60
C SER A 94 3.57 0.75 -19.54
N PHE A 95 3.38 -0.43 -18.94
CA PHE A 95 4.21 -0.95 -17.84
C PHE A 95 5.71 -0.94 -18.14
N THR A 96 6.14 -1.46 -19.30
CA THR A 96 7.58 -1.46 -19.67
C THR A 96 8.17 -0.06 -19.73
N SER A 97 7.44 0.90 -20.30
CA SER A 97 7.88 2.30 -20.35
C SER A 97 7.90 2.92 -18.95
N ALA A 98 6.87 2.66 -18.14
CA ALA A 98 6.79 3.13 -16.75
C ALA A 98 7.99 2.63 -15.92
N ILE A 99 8.30 1.34 -16.01
CA ILE A 99 9.42 0.72 -15.31
C ILE A 99 10.77 1.32 -15.74
N ASN A 100 10.96 1.60 -17.03
CA ASN A 100 12.20 2.23 -17.49
C ASN A 100 12.35 3.66 -16.97
N GLU A 101 11.27 4.45 -17.00
CA GLU A 101 11.23 5.81 -16.48
C GLU A 101 11.51 5.83 -14.97
N LEU A 102 10.80 5.00 -14.20
CA LEU A 102 11.00 4.88 -12.76
C LEU A 102 12.44 4.45 -12.41
N ASN A 103 13.01 3.49 -13.13
CA ASN A 103 14.38 3.04 -12.91
C ASN A 103 15.39 4.16 -13.19
N HIS A 104 15.15 4.96 -14.23
CA HIS A 104 16.00 6.12 -14.54
C HIS A 104 15.91 7.18 -13.43
N CYS A 105 14.71 7.54 -12.98
CA CYS A 105 14.50 8.49 -11.89
C CYS A 105 15.20 8.06 -10.59
N LEU A 106 15.18 6.76 -10.28
CA LEU A 106 15.81 6.19 -9.08
C LEU A 106 17.33 5.99 -9.19
N SER A 107 17.95 6.28 -10.34
CA SER A 107 19.39 6.05 -10.55
C SER A 107 20.29 6.86 -9.61
N LEU A 108 19.88 8.08 -9.26
CA LEU A 108 20.61 9.00 -8.40
C LEU A 108 19.85 9.38 -7.12
N ARG A 109 18.77 8.65 -6.81
CA ARG A 109 17.87 8.98 -5.70
C ARG A 109 17.71 7.81 -4.74
N THR A 110 17.54 8.09 -3.45
CA THR A 110 17.23 7.06 -2.43
C THR A 110 15.73 6.92 -2.21
N TYR A 111 15.01 8.05 -2.24
CA TYR A 111 13.54 8.15 -2.24
C TYR A 111 13.10 8.90 -3.50
N LEU A 112 11.84 8.77 -3.92
CA LEU A 112 11.38 9.37 -5.17
C LEU A 112 11.45 10.90 -5.14
N VAL A 113 11.13 11.52 -4.01
CA VAL A 113 11.07 12.97 -3.84
C VAL A 113 11.87 13.40 -2.61
N GLY A 114 12.63 14.48 -2.73
CA GLY A 114 13.52 14.96 -1.68
C GLY A 114 14.54 13.90 -1.26
N ASN A 115 14.78 13.77 0.05
CA ASN A 115 15.71 12.81 0.64
C ASN A 115 15.08 12.00 1.80
N SER A 116 13.75 11.90 1.82
CA SER A 116 12.98 11.24 2.87
C SER A 116 11.78 10.51 2.29
N LEU A 117 11.18 9.61 3.07
CA LEU A 117 9.97 8.92 2.68
C LEU A 117 8.83 9.91 2.41
N SER A 118 8.11 9.70 1.30
CA SER A 118 6.99 10.53 0.89
C SER A 118 5.82 9.69 0.35
N LEU A 119 4.67 10.32 0.11
CA LEU A 119 3.54 9.65 -0.55
C LEU A 119 3.92 9.08 -1.91
N ALA A 120 4.87 9.69 -2.63
CA ALA A 120 5.37 9.17 -3.90
C ALA A 120 5.92 7.75 -3.73
N ASP A 121 6.70 7.52 -2.67
CA ASP A 121 7.26 6.22 -2.37
C ASP A 121 6.17 5.21 -2.02
N LEU A 122 5.22 5.61 -1.17
CA LEU A 122 4.14 4.74 -0.71
C LEU A 122 3.23 4.28 -1.86
N CYS A 123 2.80 5.21 -2.73
CA CYS A 123 1.86 4.89 -3.80
C CYS A 123 2.53 4.05 -4.90
N VAL A 124 3.74 4.42 -5.35
CA VAL A 124 4.47 3.68 -6.37
C VAL A 124 4.84 2.28 -5.87
N TRP A 125 5.27 2.16 -4.61
CA TRP A 125 5.62 0.85 -4.03
C TRP A 125 4.40 -0.06 -3.93
N ALA A 126 3.28 0.46 -3.44
CA ALA A 126 2.04 -0.30 -3.30
C ALA A 126 1.52 -0.77 -4.66
N THR A 127 1.54 0.10 -5.68
CA THR A 127 1.14 -0.26 -7.05
C THR A 127 2.05 -1.34 -7.63
N LEU A 128 3.37 -1.24 -7.43
CA LEU A 128 4.30 -2.29 -7.87
C LEU A 128 4.03 -3.61 -7.16
N LYS A 129 3.82 -3.59 -5.84
CA LYS A 129 3.56 -4.80 -5.04
C LYS A 129 2.33 -5.55 -5.59
N GLY A 130 1.27 -4.84 -5.98
CA GLY A 130 0.07 -5.43 -6.60
C GLY A 130 0.19 -5.77 -8.10
N ASN A 131 1.25 -5.33 -8.79
CA ASN A 131 1.38 -5.53 -10.24
C ASN A 131 1.96 -6.92 -10.58
N ALA A 132 1.18 -7.74 -11.29
CA ALA A 132 1.59 -9.11 -11.65
C ALA A 132 2.85 -9.17 -12.55
N ALA A 133 3.02 -8.22 -13.47
CA ALA A 133 4.19 -8.17 -14.35
C ALA A 133 5.46 -7.84 -13.56
N TRP A 134 5.37 -6.96 -12.56
CA TRP A 134 6.46 -6.68 -11.63
C TRP A 134 6.84 -7.93 -10.82
N GLN A 135 5.85 -8.61 -10.24
CA GLN A 135 6.10 -9.84 -9.46
C GLN A 135 6.78 -10.93 -10.30
N GLU A 136 6.41 -11.05 -11.57
CA GLU A 136 7.06 -11.98 -12.50
C GLU A 136 8.50 -11.56 -12.83
N GLN A 137 8.75 -10.26 -13.04
CA GLN A 137 10.11 -9.75 -13.25
C GLN A 137 11.03 -10.02 -12.04
N LEU A 138 10.51 -9.94 -10.81
CA LEU A 138 11.26 -10.30 -9.61
C LEU A 138 11.63 -11.79 -9.59
N LYS A 139 10.66 -12.69 -9.87
CA LYS A 139 10.89 -14.14 -9.93
C LYS A 139 11.91 -14.54 -10.99
N GLN A 140 11.85 -13.90 -12.15
CA GLN A 140 12.78 -14.15 -13.25
C GLN A 140 14.14 -13.44 -13.06
N ASN A 141 14.32 -12.69 -11.98
CA ASN A 141 15.50 -11.86 -11.71
C ASN A 141 15.81 -10.88 -12.87
N LYS A 142 14.77 -10.35 -13.51
CA LYS A 142 14.82 -9.37 -14.62
C LYS A 142 14.44 -7.95 -14.19
N ALA A 143 14.12 -7.76 -12.91
CA ALA A 143 13.79 -6.44 -12.36
C ALA A 143 14.97 -5.45 -12.52
N PRO A 144 14.73 -4.22 -13.00
CA PRO A 144 15.78 -3.20 -13.10
C PRO A 144 16.42 -2.88 -11.75
N VAL A 145 17.73 -2.64 -11.76
CA VAL A 145 18.57 -2.63 -10.55
C VAL A 145 18.20 -1.54 -9.54
N HIS A 146 17.86 -0.33 -9.99
CA HIS A 146 17.59 0.79 -9.09
C HIS A 146 16.22 0.63 -8.41
N ILE A 147 15.23 0.15 -9.17
CA ILE A 147 13.91 -0.21 -8.61
C ILE A 147 14.06 -1.37 -7.64
N LYS A 148 14.79 -2.44 -8.00
CA LYS A 148 14.99 -3.59 -7.10
C LYS A 148 15.62 -3.16 -5.77
N ARG A 149 16.63 -2.29 -5.80
CA ARG A 149 17.25 -1.72 -4.60
C ARG A 149 16.26 -0.88 -3.78
N TRP A 150 15.58 0.08 -4.40
CA TRP A 150 14.62 0.96 -3.72
C TRP A 150 13.43 0.18 -3.14
N PHE A 151 12.88 -0.75 -3.91
CA PHE A 151 11.75 -1.59 -3.50
C PHE A 151 12.09 -2.45 -2.29
N GLY A 152 13.25 -3.13 -2.32
CA GLY A 152 13.74 -3.92 -1.19
C GLY A 152 14.12 -3.08 0.03
N PHE A 153 14.66 -1.88 -0.20
CA PHE A 153 14.95 -0.92 0.87
C PHE A 153 13.68 -0.49 1.62
N LEU A 154 12.60 -0.15 0.90
CA LEU A 154 11.32 0.18 1.51
C LEU A 154 10.68 -1.03 2.18
N GLU A 155 10.65 -2.18 1.49
CA GLU A 155 10.04 -3.40 1.99
C GLU A 155 10.67 -3.85 3.33
N ALA A 156 11.97 -3.66 3.53
CA ALA A 156 12.66 -4.03 4.77
C ALA A 156 12.35 -3.14 5.99
N GLN A 157 11.65 -2.02 5.82
CA GLN A 157 11.34 -1.10 6.92
C GLN A 157 10.20 -1.63 7.81
N GLN A 158 10.23 -1.30 9.10
CA GLN A 158 9.31 -1.83 10.09
C GLN A 158 7.84 -1.56 9.76
N ALA A 159 7.51 -0.36 9.27
CA ALA A 159 6.14 -0.01 8.88
C ALA A 159 5.64 -0.86 7.70
N PHE A 160 6.50 -1.12 6.71
CA PHE A 160 6.18 -1.97 5.56
C PHE A 160 6.00 -3.43 5.97
N GLN A 161 6.85 -3.94 6.87
CA GLN A 161 6.72 -5.29 7.44
C GLN A 161 5.45 -5.44 8.29
N SER A 162 5.12 -4.41 9.07
CA SER A 162 3.89 -4.35 9.90
C SER A 162 2.65 -4.47 9.03
N VAL A 163 2.52 -3.61 8.01
CA VAL A 163 1.39 -3.63 7.06
C VAL A 163 1.37 -4.93 6.26
N GLY A 164 2.52 -5.41 5.79
CA GLY A 164 2.62 -6.69 5.08
C GLY A 164 2.14 -7.86 5.92
N THR A 165 2.53 -7.95 7.19
CA THR A 165 2.11 -9.05 8.07
C THR A 165 0.60 -9.04 8.34
N GLN A 166 0.02 -7.85 8.46
CA GLN A 166 -1.41 -7.71 8.76
C GLN A 166 -2.31 -7.90 7.54
N TRP A 167 -1.86 -7.49 6.34
CA TRP A 167 -2.73 -7.34 5.17
C TRP A 167 -2.29 -8.14 3.93
N ASP A 168 -1.17 -8.87 3.96
CA ASP A 168 -0.76 -9.68 2.82
C ASP A 168 -1.74 -10.85 2.59
N VAL A 169 -2.43 -10.79 1.45
CA VAL A 169 -3.50 -11.70 1.02
C VAL A 169 -3.00 -13.15 0.90
N SER A 170 -1.70 -13.37 0.72
CA SER A 170 -1.08 -14.71 0.79
C SER A 170 -1.33 -15.39 2.15
N THR A 171 -1.22 -14.62 3.24
CA THR A 171 -1.46 -15.08 4.61
C THR A 171 -2.96 -15.17 4.92
N THR A 172 -3.79 -14.27 4.38
CA THR A 172 -5.23 -14.28 4.61
C THR A 172 -5.93 -15.45 3.91
N LYS A 173 -5.52 -15.80 2.68
CA LYS A 173 -5.99 -17.04 2.02
C LYS A 173 -5.56 -18.28 2.79
N ALA A 174 -4.33 -18.32 3.32
CA ALA A 174 -3.87 -19.42 4.17
C ALA A 174 -4.65 -19.52 5.49
N ARG A 175 -4.98 -18.38 6.13
CA ARG A 175 -5.78 -18.34 7.37
C ARG A 175 -7.22 -18.80 7.16
N VAL A 176 -7.84 -18.45 6.03
CA VAL A 176 -9.19 -18.91 5.64
C VAL A 176 -9.17 -20.40 5.28
N LEU A 177 -8.13 -20.89 4.61
CA LEU A 177 -7.99 -22.31 4.28
C LEU A 177 -7.74 -23.17 5.52
N LEU A 178 -6.95 -22.69 6.48
CA LEU A 178 -6.67 -23.38 7.75
C LEU A 178 -7.91 -23.44 8.65
N THR A 179 -8.69 -22.36 8.75
CA THR A 179 -9.95 -22.37 9.52
C THR A 179 -11.03 -23.22 8.84
N HIS A 180 -11.07 -23.26 7.52
CA HIS A 180 -11.99 -24.14 6.78
C HIS A 180 -11.63 -25.63 6.90
N TRP A 181 -10.33 -25.96 6.98
CA TRP A 181 -9.87 -27.35 7.19
C TRP A 181 -10.05 -27.82 8.65
N ALA A 182 -9.81 -26.95 9.64
CA ALA A 182 -10.06 -27.22 11.05
C ALA A 182 -11.56 -27.43 11.34
N CYS A 183 -12.45 -26.72 10.63
CA CYS A 183 -13.90 -26.92 10.76
C CYS A 183 -14.37 -28.26 10.14
N LYS A 184 -13.79 -28.67 9.00
CA LYS A 184 -14.14 -29.94 8.34
C LYS A 184 -13.62 -31.20 9.05
N SER A 185 -12.54 -31.09 9.83
CA SER A 185 -11.96 -32.23 10.57
C SER A 185 -12.68 -32.51 11.89
N CYS A 186 -13.58 -31.63 12.34
CA CYS A 186 -14.39 -31.81 13.55
C CYS A 186 -15.78 -32.41 13.28
N SER A 187 -16.15 -32.65 12.00
CA SER A 187 -17.50 -33.11 11.61
C SER A 187 -17.60 -34.59 11.25
N SER A 188 -16.55 -35.40 11.45
CA SER A 188 -16.57 -36.84 11.16
C SER A 188 -16.30 -37.65 12.42
N GLU A 189 -17.29 -37.73 13.29
CA GLU A 189 -17.38 -38.74 14.35
C GLU A 189 -18.02 -40.00 13.76
N PRO A 190 -17.38 -41.19 13.81
CA PRO A 190 -17.99 -42.41 13.31
C PRO A 190 -19.04 -42.91 14.31
N ALA A 191 -20.27 -43.09 13.84
CA ALA A 191 -21.33 -43.76 14.59
C ALA A 191 -20.91 -45.19 14.95
N LEU A 192 -20.94 -45.51 16.25
CA LEU A 192 -20.70 -46.86 16.77
C LEU A 192 -21.85 -47.80 16.36
N PRO A 193 -21.57 -49.02 15.89
CA PRO A 193 -22.63 -50.00 15.64
C PRO A 193 -23.06 -50.67 16.94
N GLY A 194 -24.39 -50.76 17.13
CA GLY A 194 -25.04 -51.65 18.10
C GLY A 194 -25.34 -53.02 17.52
#